data_AF-I3TWU8-F1
#
_entry.id   AF-I3TWU8-F1
#
_cell.length_a   1.000
_cell.length_b   1.000
_cell.length_c   1.000
_cell.angle_alpha   90.00
_cell.angle_beta   90.00
_cell.angle_gamma   90.00
#
_symmetry.space_group_name_H-M   'P 1'
#
loop_
_entity.id
_entity.type
_entity.pdbx_description
1 polymer ?
#
loop_
_entity_poly.entity_id
_entity_poly.type
_entity_poly.pdbx_seq_one_letter_code
_entity_poly.pdbx_strand_id
1 'polypeptide(L)'
;MSLDDLFGAALTAARQGVVGLEHRCKPKSLRQLDKNTVGFLKIYTRSIAERVRSGDVLAADVYLLWLVDEAGKIWLAFEEAFDEDDEMFRFVLNRETLGGSMHKLPKPLAKLGHPSLVGGGKARIGGELIFDPDATPPIWYLNNKSGRYGLRADRTVAHLQNVQKLFRDHGLEFQIDFRPSGQS
;
A
#
# COMPACT_ATOMS: atom_id res chain seq x y z
N MET A 1 -0.15 19.00 17.73
CA MET A 1 -0.54 17.58 17.78
C MET A 1 0.66 16.77 17.33
N SER A 2 1.00 15.69 18.03
CA SER A 2 2.20 14.89 17.69
C SER A 2 1.92 14.01 16.46
N LEU A 3 2.97 13.49 15.81
CA LEU A 3 2.80 12.51 14.73
C LEU A 3 2.20 11.20 15.25
N ASP A 4 2.40 10.87 16.52
CA ASP A 4 1.84 9.69 17.16
C ASP A 4 0.32 9.80 17.30
N ASP A 5 -0.18 10.99 17.67
CA ASP A 5 -1.62 11.28 17.71
C ASP A 5 -2.25 11.25 16.30
N LEU A 6 -1.48 11.68 15.29
CA LEU A 6 -1.98 11.80 13.92
C LEU A 6 -2.01 10.45 13.21
N PHE A 7 -0.96 9.66 13.31
CA PHE A 7 -0.76 8.47 12.47
C PHE A 7 -0.40 7.22 13.26
N GLY A 8 -0.17 7.35 14.57
CA GLY A 8 0.39 6.31 15.42
C GLY A 8 1.86 6.43 15.73
N ALA A 9 2.24 5.77 16.82
CA ALA A 9 3.62 5.50 17.14
C ALA A 9 4.32 4.79 15.97
N ALA A 10 5.54 5.22 15.67
CA ALA A 10 6.38 4.54 14.69
C ALA A 10 6.95 3.25 15.30
N LEU A 11 6.53 2.10 14.78
CA LEU A 11 6.89 0.79 15.30
C LEU A 11 7.55 -0.07 14.22
N THR A 12 8.36 -1.04 14.62
CA THR A 12 8.88 -2.07 13.71
C THR A 12 7.75 -2.97 13.20
N ALA A 13 7.97 -3.62 12.06
CA ALA A 13 7.00 -4.53 11.46
C ALA A 13 6.45 -5.56 12.47
N ALA A 14 5.12 -5.67 12.56
CA ALA A 14 4.44 -6.69 13.36
C ALA A 14 4.47 -8.07 12.70
N ARG A 15 3.82 -9.05 13.34
CA ARG A 15 3.60 -10.42 12.83
C ARG A 15 4.94 -11.07 12.41
N GLN A 16 5.04 -11.53 11.18
CA GLN A 16 6.24 -12.16 10.60
C GLN A 16 7.45 -11.21 10.51
N GLY A 17 7.31 -9.95 10.92
CA GLY A 17 8.37 -8.97 10.88
C GLY A 17 8.70 -8.55 9.45
N VAL A 18 9.98 -8.33 9.22
CA VAL A 18 10.56 -8.07 7.91
C VAL A 18 11.13 -9.37 7.37
N VAL A 19 10.82 -9.73 6.12
CA VAL A 19 11.15 -11.05 5.56
C VAL A 19 11.91 -10.95 4.25
N GLY A 20 12.76 -11.95 3.97
CA GLY A 20 13.44 -12.12 2.69
C GLY A 20 14.20 -10.87 2.24
N LEU A 21 13.85 -10.37 1.06
CA LEU A 21 14.49 -9.24 0.39
C LEU A 21 14.10 -7.86 0.96
N GLU A 22 13.12 -7.76 1.86
CA GLU A 22 12.53 -6.47 2.27
C GLU A 22 13.51 -5.51 2.98
N HIS A 23 14.67 -5.99 3.44
CA HIS A 23 15.75 -5.17 3.99
C HIS A 23 16.74 -4.64 2.95
N ARG A 24 16.86 -5.32 1.81
CA ARG A 24 17.94 -5.08 0.82
C ARG A 24 17.40 -4.49 -0.48
N CYS A 25 16.18 -4.87 -0.85
CA CYS A 25 15.52 -4.43 -2.06
C CYS A 25 14.43 -3.39 -1.75
N LYS A 26 14.26 -2.46 -2.69
CA LYS A 26 13.15 -1.52 -2.71
C LYS A 26 12.29 -1.80 -3.94
N PRO A 27 10.96 -1.65 -3.85
CA PRO A 27 10.12 -1.75 -5.03
C PRO A 27 10.58 -0.77 -6.12
N LYS A 28 10.57 -1.20 -7.38
CA LYS A 28 10.91 -0.37 -8.55
C LYS A 28 9.93 0.80 -8.69
N SER A 29 8.66 0.58 -8.34
CA SER A 29 7.62 1.60 -8.29
C SER A 29 7.62 2.45 -7.03
N LEU A 30 8.56 2.27 -6.08
CA LEU A 30 8.58 3.03 -4.84
C LEU A 30 8.67 4.53 -5.09
N ARG A 31 7.70 5.29 -4.59
CA ARG A 31 7.65 6.75 -4.66
C ARG A 31 7.18 7.33 -3.33
N GLN A 32 7.69 8.52 -3.00
CA GLN A 32 7.09 9.34 -1.95
C GLN A 32 5.85 10.04 -2.52
N LEU A 33 4.82 10.27 -1.69
CA LEU A 33 3.73 11.17 -2.06
C LEU A 33 4.26 12.62 -2.09
N ASP A 34 4.64 13.07 -3.28
CA ASP A 34 5.07 14.43 -3.59
C ASP A 34 4.26 14.99 -4.77
N LYS A 35 4.61 16.19 -5.26
CA LYS A 35 3.89 16.82 -6.37
C LYS A 35 3.85 15.97 -7.64
N ASN A 36 4.91 15.21 -7.93
CA ASN A 36 5.00 14.38 -9.12
C ASN A 36 4.13 13.12 -8.97
N THR A 37 4.24 12.44 -7.83
CA THR A 37 3.42 11.26 -7.53
C THR A 37 1.94 11.60 -7.45
N VAL A 38 1.59 12.76 -6.89
CA VAL A 38 0.22 13.28 -6.89
C VAL A 38 -0.30 13.50 -8.32
N GLY A 39 0.52 14.07 -9.20
CA GLY A 39 0.17 14.25 -10.62
C GLY A 39 -0.14 12.91 -11.30
N PHE A 40 0.72 11.91 -11.10
CA PHE A 40 0.49 10.55 -11.57
C PHE A 40 -0.82 9.95 -11.01
N LEU A 41 -1.01 10.01 -9.69
CA LEU A 41 -2.20 9.44 -9.05
C LEU A 41 -3.48 10.09 -9.54
N LYS A 42 -3.49 11.41 -9.78
CA LYS A 42 -4.66 12.10 -10.36
C LYS A 42 -5.00 11.59 -11.76
N ILE A 43 -3.99 11.44 -12.61
CA ILE A 43 -4.18 10.91 -13.97
C ILE A 43 -4.67 9.46 -13.89
N TYR A 44 -4.04 8.67 -13.02
CA TYR A 44 -4.36 7.26 -12.84
C TYR A 44 -5.81 7.08 -12.37
N THR A 45 -6.20 7.66 -11.22
CA THR A 45 -7.56 7.52 -10.67
C THR A 45 -8.62 8.12 -11.58
N ARG A 46 -8.34 9.25 -12.24
CA ARG A 46 -9.27 9.90 -13.19
C ARG A 46 -9.51 9.07 -14.44
N SER A 47 -8.45 8.51 -15.05
CA SER A 47 -8.59 7.71 -16.29
C SER A 47 -9.49 6.48 -16.08
N ILE A 48 -9.49 5.95 -14.86
CA ILE A 48 -10.33 4.84 -14.44
C ILE A 48 -11.78 5.30 -14.20
N ALA A 49 -11.98 6.44 -13.53
CA ALA A 49 -13.30 7.04 -13.36
C ALA A 49 -13.97 7.39 -14.71
N GLU A 50 -13.18 7.76 -15.72
CA GLU A 50 -13.63 8.04 -17.09
C GLU A 50 -13.83 6.77 -17.95
N ARG A 51 -13.70 5.57 -17.35
CA ARG A 51 -13.92 4.25 -18.00
C ARG A 51 -13.10 4.05 -19.28
N VAL A 52 -11.83 4.47 -19.26
CA VAL A 52 -10.88 4.02 -20.28
C VAL A 52 -10.73 2.50 -20.13
N ARG A 53 -11.34 1.74 -21.05
CA ARG A 53 -11.72 0.30 -20.93
C ARG A 53 -10.62 -0.72 -20.56
N SER A 54 -9.39 -0.29 -20.34
CA SER A 54 -8.26 -1.15 -19.93
C SER A 54 -7.65 -0.73 -18.59
N GLY A 55 -7.93 0.49 -18.12
CA GLY A 55 -7.36 1.01 -16.87
C GLY A 55 -8.03 0.45 -15.63
N ASP A 56 -9.34 0.19 -15.72
CA ASP A 56 -10.16 -0.41 -14.66
C ASP A 56 -9.73 -1.85 -14.35
N VAL A 57 -9.45 -2.66 -15.39
CA VAL A 57 -8.95 -4.04 -15.22
C VAL A 57 -7.63 -4.04 -14.44
N LEU A 58 -6.67 -3.22 -14.86
CA LEU A 58 -5.36 -3.15 -14.18
C LEU A 58 -5.50 -2.65 -12.75
N ALA A 59 -6.32 -1.63 -12.52
CA ALA A 59 -6.51 -1.06 -11.19
C ALA A 59 -7.29 -1.98 -10.24
N ALA A 60 -8.24 -2.74 -10.78
CA ALA A 60 -8.97 -3.74 -10.02
C ALA A 60 -8.07 -4.92 -9.63
N ASP A 61 -7.02 -5.21 -10.39
CA ASP A 61 -6.19 -6.42 -10.25
C ASP A 61 -4.85 -6.19 -9.54
N VAL A 62 -4.41 -4.97 -9.22
CA VAL A 62 -3.13 -4.74 -8.50
C VAL A 62 -3.34 -4.09 -7.13
N TYR A 63 -2.44 -4.40 -6.18
CA TYR A 63 -2.38 -3.67 -4.92
C TYR A 63 -1.38 -2.50 -5.03
N LEU A 64 -1.85 -1.30 -4.73
CA LEU A 64 -0.99 -0.14 -4.47
C LEU A 64 -0.80 -0.02 -2.96
N LEU A 65 0.33 -0.51 -2.47
CA LEU A 65 0.74 -0.43 -1.07
C LEU A 65 1.02 1.03 -0.69
N TRP A 66 0.68 1.41 0.54
CA TRP A 66 1.05 2.68 1.13
C TRP A 66 1.44 2.52 2.60
N LEU A 67 2.29 3.41 3.09
CA LEU A 67 2.51 3.60 4.53
C LEU A 67 2.94 5.02 4.87
N VAL A 68 2.84 5.38 6.14
CA VAL A 68 3.45 6.56 6.74
C VAL A 68 4.74 6.14 7.46
N ASP A 69 5.88 6.70 7.08
CA ASP A 69 7.16 6.43 7.73
C ASP A 69 7.29 7.11 9.11
N GLU A 70 8.41 6.87 9.79
CA GLU A 70 8.72 7.50 11.09
C GLU A 70 8.69 9.04 11.04
N ALA A 71 9.03 9.65 9.91
CA ALA A 71 9.03 11.11 9.73
C ALA A 71 7.66 11.68 9.32
N GLY A 72 6.63 10.84 9.15
CA GLY A 72 5.30 11.28 8.73
C GLY A 72 5.13 11.39 7.20
N LYS A 73 6.06 10.87 6.40
CA LYS A 73 5.97 10.89 4.94
C LYS A 73 5.20 9.66 4.44
N ILE A 74 4.37 9.87 3.42
CA ILE A 74 3.67 8.76 2.75
C ILE A 74 4.57 8.18 1.65
N TRP A 75 4.76 6.87 1.68
CA TRP A 75 5.41 6.09 0.64
C TRP A 75 4.39 5.17 -0.03
N LEU A 76 4.53 5.00 -1.34
CA LEU A 76 3.64 4.23 -2.21
C LEU A 76 4.46 3.32 -3.12
N ALA A 77 3.97 2.11 -3.37
CA ALA A 77 4.52 1.20 -4.37
C ALA A 77 3.46 0.17 -4.77
N PHE A 78 3.51 -0.32 -6.00
CA PHE A 78 2.80 -1.57 -6.30
C PHE A 78 3.42 -2.72 -5.50
N GLU A 79 2.63 -3.76 -5.22
CA GLU A 79 3.21 -5.00 -4.71
C GLU A 79 3.96 -5.73 -5.84
N GLU A 80 5.23 -6.06 -5.64
CA GLU A 80 6.13 -6.49 -6.72
C GLU A 80 6.83 -7.81 -6.39
N ALA A 81 7.11 -8.60 -7.44
CA ALA A 81 7.93 -9.79 -7.39
C ALA A 81 9.36 -9.48 -7.85
N PHE A 82 10.31 -9.96 -7.06
CA PHE A 82 11.74 -9.91 -7.31
C PHE A 82 12.29 -11.32 -7.34
N ASP A 83 13.41 -11.49 -8.01
CA ASP A 83 14.19 -12.72 -7.98
C ASP A 83 15.22 -12.64 -6.84
N GLU A 84 15.23 -13.63 -5.96
CA GLU A 84 16.11 -13.65 -4.78
C GLU A 84 17.59 -13.85 -5.13
N ASP A 85 17.90 -14.45 -6.29
CA ASP A 85 19.27 -14.79 -6.65
C ASP A 85 20.04 -13.57 -7.18
N ASP A 86 19.37 -12.69 -7.94
CA ASP A 86 19.98 -11.49 -8.54
C ASP A 86 19.39 -10.16 -8.02
N GLU A 87 18.41 -10.22 -7.11
CA GLU A 87 17.73 -9.06 -6.52
C GLU A 87 17.04 -8.14 -7.55
N MET A 88 16.64 -8.68 -8.70
CA MET A 88 16.04 -7.92 -9.79
C MET A 88 14.51 -8.01 -9.82
N PHE A 89 13.87 -6.87 -10.11
CA PHE A 89 12.43 -6.80 -10.39
C PHE A 89 12.06 -7.70 -11.56
N ARG A 90 10.93 -8.42 -11.42
CA ARG A 90 10.36 -9.25 -12.49
C ARG A 90 9.01 -8.71 -12.97
N PHE A 91 8.05 -8.55 -12.06
CA PHE A 91 6.70 -8.10 -12.41
C PHE A 91 5.96 -7.51 -11.21
N VAL A 92 4.91 -6.75 -11.49
CA VAL A 92 3.90 -6.34 -10.50
C VAL A 92 2.99 -7.53 -10.22
N LEU A 93 2.72 -7.79 -8.94
CA LEU A 93 1.84 -8.86 -8.52
C LEU A 93 0.38 -8.43 -8.64
N ASN A 94 -0.44 -9.36 -9.11
CA ASN A 94 -1.87 -9.18 -9.16
C ASN A 94 -2.58 -9.79 -7.93
N ARG A 95 -3.83 -9.40 -7.72
CA ARG A 95 -4.61 -9.75 -6.53
C ARG A 95 -5.00 -11.23 -6.53
N GLU A 96 -5.26 -11.82 -7.70
CA GLU A 96 -5.58 -13.24 -7.81
C GLU A 96 -4.40 -14.15 -7.46
N THR A 97 -3.17 -13.77 -7.85
CA THR A 97 -1.94 -14.47 -7.43
C THR A 97 -1.82 -14.49 -5.90
N LEU A 98 -2.44 -13.52 -5.23
CA LEU A 98 -2.46 -13.37 -3.78
C LEU A 98 -3.74 -13.89 -3.13
N GLY A 99 -4.76 -14.34 -3.87
CA GLY A 99 -6.05 -14.78 -3.34
C GLY A 99 -6.21 -16.29 -3.19
N GLY A 100 -5.21 -17.09 -3.56
CA GLY A 100 -5.29 -18.56 -3.57
C GLY A 100 -4.00 -19.28 -3.16
N SER A 101 -3.85 -20.55 -3.58
CA SER A 101 -2.69 -21.42 -3.30
C SER A 101 -1.33 -20.86 -3.80
N MET A 102 -1.32 -19.73 -4.51
CA MET A 102 -0.14 -19.00 -4.99
C MET A 102 0.39 -17.95 -4.00
N HIS A 103 -0.06 -17.93 -2.74
CA HIS A 103 0.58 -17.12 -1.68
C HIS A 103 2.11 -17.29 -1.57
N LYS A 104 2.64 -18.39 -2.12
CA LYS A 104 4.08 -18.61 -2.28
C LYS A 104 4.42 -18.57 -3.75
N LEU A 105 5.12 -17.52 -4.15
CA LEU A 105 5.78 -17.48 -5.45
C LEU A 105 6.76 -18.66 -5.56
N PRO A 106 6.92 -19.26 -6.75
CA PRO A 106 7.90 -20.30 -6.95
C PRO A 106 9.30 -19.71 -6.77
N LYS A 107 10.18 -20.43 -6.07
CA LYS A 107 11.59 -20.01 -5.96
C LYS A 107 12.22 -19.90 -7.37
N PRO A 108 13.14 -18.94 -7.58
CA PRO A 108 13.70 -18.00 -6.59
C PRO A 108 12.88 -16.72 -6.40
N LEU A 109 11.62 -16.65 -6.85
CA LEU A 109 10.84 -15.42 -6.75
C LEU A 109 10.37 -15.16 -5.30
N ALA A 110 10.55 -13.92 -4.86
CA ALA A 110 10.04 -13.40 -3.59
C ALA A 110 9.25 -12.11 -3.80
N LYS A 111 8.32 -11.88 -2.89
CA LYS A 111 7.46 -10.71 -2.86
C LYS A 111 8.04 -9.62 -1.97
N LEU A 112 8.02 -8.37 -2.44
CA LEU A 112 8.27 -7.21 -1.59
C LEU A 112 6.95 -6.67 -1.06
N GLY A 113 6.77 -6.70 0.27
CA GLY A 113 5.62 -6.09 0.93
C GLY A 113 5.95 -4.77 1.61
N HIS A 114 5.03 -4.31 2.46
CA HIS A 114 5.10 -3.00 3.12
C HIS A 114 6.45 -2.65 3.77
N PRO A 115 7.17 -3.55 4.47
CA PRO A 115 8.47 -3.22 5.04
C PRO A 115 9.50 -2.71 4.03
N SER A 116 9.45 -3.19 2.78
CA SER A 116 10.37 -2.75 1.73
C SER A 116 10.24 -1.26 1.38
N LEU A 117 9.08 -0.64 1.63
CA LEU A 117 8.87 0.81 1.40
C LEU A 117 9.73 1.66 2.34
N VAL A 118 10.16 1.11 3.47
CA VAL A 118 11.02 1.76 4.48
C VAL A 118 12.30 0.98 4.77
N GLY A 119 12.70 0.06 3.89
CA GLY A 119 13.90 -0.79 4.07
C GLY A 119 13.88 -1.64 5.35
N GLY A 120 12.70 -2.07 5.78
CA GLY A 120 12.51 -2.80 7.03
C GLY A 120 12.52 -1.95 8.31
N GLY A 121 12.56 -0.62 8.18
CA GLY A 121 12.53 0.31 9.30
C GLY A 121 11.18 0.42 10.02
N LYS A 122 11.08 1.39 10.92
CA LYS A 122 9.83 1.70 11.63
C LYS A 122 8.87 2.46 10.72
N ALA A 123 7.57 2.20 10.89
CA ALA A 123 6.49 2.96 10.25
C ALA A 123 5.30 3.08 11.20
N ARG A 124 4.41 4.03 10.92
CA ARG A 124 3.30 4.45 11.81
C ARG A 124 2.00 3.70 11.51
N ILE A 125 1.56 3.76 10.26
CA ILE A 125 0.38 3.07 9.74
C ILE A 125 0.58 2.78 8.26
N GLY A 126 0.00 1.69 7.76
CA GLY A 126 0.03 1.37 6.33
C GLY A 126 -1.12 0.48 5.90
N GLY A 127 -1.30 0.35 4.60
CA GLY A 127 -2.34 -0.47 3.97
C GLY A 127 -2.31 -0.34 2.46
N GLU A 128 -3.46 -0.46 1.83
CA GLU A 128 -3.59 -0.50 0.38
C GLU A 128 -4.55 0.59 -0.12
N LEU A 129 -4.28 1.07 -1.34
CA LEU A 129 -5.26 1.74 -2.19
C LEU A 129 -5.84 0.69 -3.14
N ILE A 130 -7.15 0.47 -3.07
CA ILE A 130 -7.86 -0.55 -3.85
C ILE A 130 -8.95 0.10 -4.67
N PHE A 131 -9.01 -0.23 -5.95
CA PHE A 131 -10.14 0.12 -6.81
C PHE A 131 -11.20 -0.98 -6.78
N ASP A 132 -12.44 -0.59 -6.56
CA ASP A 132 -13.62 -1.44 -6.66
C ASP A 132 -14.44 -1.01 -7.90
N PRO A 133 -14.33 -1.76 -9.01
CA PRO A 133 -15.09 -1.47 -10.23
C PRO A 133 -16.58 -1.82 -10.10
N ASP A 134 -16.96 -2.69 -9.17
CA ASP A 134 -18.32 -3.23 -9.01
C ASP A 134 -19.18 -2.35 -8.08
N ALA A 135 -18.54 -1.48 -7.29
CA ALA A 135 -19.23 -0.42 -6.55
C ALA A 135 -20.05 0.49 -7.50
N THR A 136 -21.17 1.02 -7.01
CA THR A 136 -22.04 1.93 -7.78
C THR A 136 -22.15 3.30 -7.06
N PRO A 137 -21.42 4.34 -7.52
CA PRO A 137 -20.42 4.34 -8.62
C PRO A 137 -19.12 3.60 -8.24
N PRO A 138 -18.23 3.28 -9.20
CA PRO A 138 -16.92 2.70 -8.91
C PRO A 138 -16.12 3.58 -7.95
N ILE A 139 -15.45 2.96 -6.97
CA ILE A 139 -14.86 3.68 -5.84
C ILE A 139 -13.42 3.23 -5.61
N TRP A 140 -12.60 4.18 -5.18
CA TRP A 140 -11.29 3.91 -4.60
C TRP A 140 -11.36 3.88 -3.08
N TYR A 141 -10.86 2.81 -2.48
CA TYR A 141 -10.74 2.67 -1.03
C TYR A 141 -9.29 2.88 -0.57
N LEU A 142 -9.15 3.63 0.53
CA LEU A 142 -7.95 3.70 1.35
C LEU A 142 -8.19 2.84 2.59
N ASN A 143 -7.47 1.72 2.70
CA ASN A 143 -7.58 0.80 3.83
C ASN A 143 -6.30 0.76 4.67
N ASN A 144 -6.35 0.19 5.87
CA ASN A 144 -5.18 -0.09 6.71
C ASN A 144 -4.80 -1.59 6.73
N LYS A 145 -5.01 -2.31 5.62
CA LYS A 145 -4.83 -3.77 5.52
C LYS A 145 -3.36 -4.21 5.45
N SER A 146 -2.45 -3.48 6.08
CA SER A 146 -1.09 -3.97 6.32
C SER A 146 -1.04 -4.83 7.57
N GLY A 147 -0.80 -6.13 7.44
CA GLY A 147 -0.55 -7.01 8.59
C GLY A 147 0.65 -6.61 9.45
N ARG A 148 1.58 -5.78 8.91
CA ARG A 148 2.84 -5.40 9.55
C ARG A 148 2.78 -4.00 10.17
N TYR A 149 2.01 -3.08 9.59
CA TYR A 149 1.91 -1.69 10.08
C TYR A 149 0.48 -1.17 10.29
N GLY A 150 -0.55 -1.86 9.81
CA GLY A 150 -1.92 -1.34 9.77
C GLY A 150 -2.92 -2.05 10.70
N LEU A 151 -2.71 -3.33 11.01
CA LEU A 151 -3.66 -4.16 11.77
C LEU A 151 -3.29 -4.33 13.26
N ARG A 152 -2.54 -3.37 13.83
CA ARG A 152 -2.17 -3.38 15.26
C ARG A 152 -3.29 -2.78 16.11
N ALA A 153 -3.37 -3.19 17.38
CA ALA A 153 -4.42 -2.75 18.31
C ALA A 153 -4.39 -1.23 18.59
N ASP A 154 -3.26 -0.57 18.39
CA ASP A 154 -3.07 0.87 18.56
C ASP A 154 -3.39 1.70 17.30
N ARG A 155 -3.75 1.06 16.18
CA ARG A 155 -4.23 1.74 14.97
C ARG A 155 -5.72 2.02 15.13
N THR A 156 -6.13 3.25 14.79
CA THR A 156 -7.51 3.72 14.96
C THR A 156 -8.03 4.24 13.63
N VAL A 157 -9.36 4.34 13.53
CA VAL A 157 -10.01 4.97 12.37
C VAL A 157 -9.55 6.42 12.18
N ALA A 158 -9.31 7.15 13.27
CA ALA A 158 -8.81 8.52 13.22
C ALA A 158 -7.42 8.61 12.55
N HIS A 159 -6.52 7.66 12.83
CA HIS A 159 -5.22 7.60 12.16
C HIS A 159 -5.37 7.43 10.64
N LEU A 160 -6.28 6.56 10.19
CA LEU A 160 -6.55 6.35 8.76
C LEU A 160 -7.21 7.59 8.13
N GLN A 161 -8.15 8.24 8.82
CA GLN A 161 -8.78 9.48 8.38
C GLN A 161 -7.77 10.63 8.24
N ASN A 162 -6.77 10.70 9.10
CA ASN A 162 -5.68 11.69 8.98
C ASN A 162 -4.83 11.43 7.73
N VAL A 163 -4.56 10.17 7.38
CA VAL A 163 -3.90 9.82 6.11
C VAL A 163 -4.79 10.19 4.91
N GLN A 164 -6.09 9.86 4.96
CA GLN A 164 -7.06 10.27 3.93
C GLN A 164 -7.05 11.79 3.73
N LYS A 165 -6.97 12.56 4.82
CA LYS A 165 -6.87 14.02 4.75
C LYS A 165 -5.62 14.46 3.97
N LEU A 166 -4.46 13.83 4.16
CA LEU A 166 -3.25 14.16 3.42
C LEU A 166 -3.41 13.96 1.91
N PHE A 167 -4.07 12.88 1.48
CA PHE A 167 -4.42 12.68 0.07
C PHE A 167 -5.42 13.73 -0.44
N ARG A 168 -6.44 14.04 0.37
CA ARG A 168 -7.45 15.06 0.03
C ARG A 168 -6.87 16.46 -0.10
N ASP A 169 -5.89 16.82 0.73
CA ASP A 169 -5.17 18.10 0.63
C ASP A 169 -4.42 18.22 -0.72
N HIS A 170 -4.17 17.09 -1.40
CA HIS A 170 -3.64 17.02 -2.76
C HIS A 170 -4.72 16.89 -3.85
N GLY A 171 -6.01 16.87 -3.50
CA GLY A 171 -7.13 16.68 -4.43
C GLY A 171 -7.30 15.23 -4.89
N LEU A 172 -6.92 14.27 -4.05
CA LEU A 172 -7.19 12.84 -4.24
C LEU A 172 -8.23 12.40 -3.22
N GLU A 173 -9.37 11.90 -3.68
CA GLU A 173 -10.46 11.46 -2.82
C GLU A 173 -10.57 9.94 -2.81
N PHE A 174 -10.65 9.38 -1.60
CA PHE A 174 -10.75 7.94 -1.34
C PHE A 174 -11.80 7.69 -0.25
N GLN A 175 -12.58 6.62 -0.37
CA GLN A 175 -13.41 6.13 0.73
C GLN A 175 -12.54 5.37 1.75
N ILE A 176 -12.82 5.49 3.04
CA ILE A 176 -12.06 4.75 4.06
C ILE A 176 -12.64 3.34 4.24
N ASP A 177 -11.76 2.35 4.30
CA ASP A 177 -12.09 0.98 4.69
C ASP A 177 -11.21 0.57 5.88
N PHE A 178 -11.63 0.93 7.09
CA PHE A 178 -10.86 0.64 8.30
C PHE A 178 -11.08 -0.80 8.78
N ARG A 179 -9.99 -1.54 8.96
CA ARG A 179 -9.93 -2.91 9.47
C ARG A 179 -9.36 -2.93 10.89
N PRO A 180 -10.14 -3.32 11.91
CA PRO A 180 -9.62 -3.43 13.27
C PRO A 180 -8.63 -4.60 13.38
N SER A 181 -7.83 -4.60 14.45
CA SER A 181 -6.90 -5.70 14.73
C SER A 181 -7.62 -7.05 14.80
N GLY A 182 -7.04 -8.09 14.22
CA GLY A 182 -7.60 -9.45 14.24
C GLY A 182 -8.53 -9.79 13.08
N GLN A 183 -8.83 -8.84 12.19
CA GLN A 183 -9.48 -9.12 10.90
C GLN A 183 -8.40 -9.26 9.81
N SER A 184 -8.36 -10.41 9.13
CA SER A 184 -7.49 -10.68 7.96
C SER A 184 -8.31 -10.84 6.70
#